data_AF-A0A7J0FK27-F1
#
_entry.id   AF-A0A7J0FK27-F1
#
_cell.length_a   1.000
_cell.length_b   1.000
_cell.length_c   1.000
_cell.angle_alpha   90.00
_cell.angle_beta   90.00
_cell.angle_gamma   90.00
#
_symmetry.space_group_name_H-M   'P 1'
#
loop_
_entity.id
_entity.type
_entity.pdbx_description
1 polymer ?
#
loop_
_entity_poly.entity_id
_entity_poly.type
_entity_poly.pdbx_seq_one_letter_code
_entity_poly.pdbx_strand_id
1 'polypeptide(L)'
;MLGSMEDGEISISAYDTAWVALVEDIEGSGGPQFPSSLQWIANNQLQDGSWGDSSIFEAHDRIINTLACVIALKSWNVHPLKSKKENISKLEDEKAEHMPIGFEVAFPSLIERARKLGIQVPDDSPVLQEIYARRNLKLRRIPKDIMHNVPTTLLHSLEGMAGLEWEKLLKLQSPDGSFLFSPSSTAFALIHTKDDHCLHYLTHSCPKIQWGRHFEKGGDFFCFVGQSSQAVTGMFNLYRASQVLFPGEKILEDAKKFTSKFLREKRARNELLDKWIITKDLPGEVGYGLDVPWNASLPRLETRFYLEQYGGEDDVWIGKTLYRCESASIHVFG
;
A
#
# COMPACT_ATOMS: atom_id res chain seq x y z
N MET A 1 17.78 15.79 9.93
CA MET A 1 16.50 15.06 9.84
C MET A 1 15.31 15.96 10.16
N LEU A 2 15.00 16.30 11.42
CA LEU A 2 13.78 17.08 11.74
C LEU A 2 13.68 18.46 11.05
N GLY A 3 14.81 19.16 10.85
CA GLY A 3 14.83 20.47 10.17
C GLY A 3 14.71 20.43 8.65
N SER A 4 14.66 19.24 8.03
CA SER A 4 14.58 19.03 6.58
C SER A 4 13.39 18.15 6.19
N MET A 5 12.44 17.89 7.11
CA MET A 5 11.25 17.10 6.81
C MET A 5 10.31 17.91 5.92
N GLU A 6 10.03 17.37 4.73
CA GLU A 6 9.02 17.87 3.80
C GLU A 6 7.84 16.87 3.75
N ASP A 7 7.56 16.29 2.60
CA ASP A 7 6.38 15.43 2.36
C ASP A 7 6.61 13.94 2.67
N GLY A 8 7.64 13.61 3.43
CA GLY A 8 8.02 12.25 3.84
C GLY A 8 9.08 11.60 2.96
N GLU A 9 10.03 10.89 3.59
CA GLU A 9 11.05 10.08 2.91
C GLU A 9 10.60 8.61 2.91
N ILE A 10 10.12 8.15 1.75
CA ILE A 10 9.67 6.78 1.52
C ILE A 10 10.46 6.13 0.38
N SER A 11 10.70 4.82 0.49
CA SER A 11 11.34 4.06 -0.59
C SER A 11 10.50 4.03 -1.86
N ILE A 12 11.16 3.93 -3.01
CA ILE A 12 10.50 3.94 -4.33
C ILE A 12 9.77 2.61 -4.59
N SER A 13 8.50 2.70 -5.04
CA SER A 13 7.70 1.55 -5.49
C SER A 13 7.95 1.25 -6.97
N ALA A 14 8.57 0.11 -7.28
CA ALA A 14 8.86 -0.28 -8.66
C ALA A 14 7.57 -0.48 -9.48
N TYR A 15 6.50 -0.99 -8.85
CA TYR A 15 5.16 -1.12 -9.43
C TYR A 15 4.59 0.23 -9.86
N ASP A 16 4.60 1.24 -8.97
CA ASP A 16 4.08 2.56 -9.28
C ASP A 16 4.94 3.25 -10.36
N THR A 17 6.27 3.16 -10.26
CA THR A 17 7.19 3.68 -11.28
C THR A 17 6.95 3.03 -12.64
N ALA A 18 6.63 1.72 -12.69
CA ALA A 18 6.28 1.04 -13.93
C ALA A 18 4.98 1.57 -14.56
N TRP A 19 3.96 1.87 -13.76
CA TRP A 19 2.75 2.51 -14.27
C TRP A 19 2.97 3.92 -14.78
N VAL A 20 3.81 4.72 -14.11
CA VAL A 20 4.21 6.04 -14.58
C VAL A 20 5.01 5.94 -15.88
N ALA A 21 5.92 4.97 -15.99
CA ALA A 21 6.70 4.74 -17.20
C ALA A 21 5.84 4.34 -18.41
N LEU A 22 4.63 3.82 -18.20
CA LEU A 22 3.71 3.43 -19.28
C LEU A 22 2.92 4.59 -19.88
N VAL A 23 2.96 5.78 -19.29
CA VAL A 23 2.29 6.97 -19.82
C VAL A 23 2.99 7.39 -21.11
N GLU A 24 2.27 7.35 -22.23
CA GLU A 24 2.72 7.91 -23.50
C GLU A 24 2.67 9.43 -23.43
N ASP A 25 3.64 10.08 -24.08
CA ASP A 25 3.70 11.53 -24.19
C ASP A 25 2.39 12.12 -24.72
N ILE A 26 1.79 13.01 -23.94
CA ILE A 26 0.48 13.60 -24.25
C ILE A 26 0.52 14.49 -25.50
N GLU A 27 1.69 15.03 -25.83
CA GLU A 27 1.94 15.86 -27.02
C GLU A 27 2.18 15.04 -28.29
N GLY A 28 2.27 13.71 -28.18
CA GLY A 28 2.26 12.81 -29.33
C GLY A 28 3.63 12.53 -29.96
N SER A 29 4.73 12.64 -29.21
CA SER A 29 6.06 12.17 -29.69
C SER A 29 6.12 10.66 -29.95
N GLY A 30 5.17 9.89 -29.41
CA GLY A 30 5.16 8.42 -29.47
C GLY A 30 6.18 7.77 -28.53
N GLY A 31 6.78 8.54 -27.62
CA GLY A 31 7.69 8.08 -26.57
C GLY A 31 7.06 8.15 -25.16
N PRO A 32 7.78 7.73 -24.12
CA PRO A 32 7.30 7.82 -22.74
C PRO A 32 7.26 9.28 -22.26
N GLN A 33 6.15 9.68 -21.63
CA GLN A 33 6.00 10.98 -20.96
C GLN A 33 7.05 11.19 -19.87
N PHE A 34 7.45 10.10 -19.20
CA PHE A 34 8.42 10.11 -18.10
C PHE A 34 9.60 9.17 -18.38
N PRO A 35 10.56 9.55 -19.25
CA PRO A 35 11.70 8.71 -19.59
C PRO A 35 12.56 8.32 -18.38
N SER A 36 12.64 9.20 -17.37
CA SER A 36 13.35 8.95 -16.11
C SER A 36 12.79 7.75 -15.33
N SER A 37 11.47 7.53 -15.37
CA SER A 37 10.84 6.37 -14.73
C SER A 37 11.28 5.06 -15.40
N LEU A 38 11.31 5.06 -16.73
CA LEU A 38 11.78 3.90 -17.51
C LEU A 38 13.27 3.62 -17.27
N GLN A 39 14.09 4.67 -17.17
CA GLN A 39 15.51 4.56 -16.84
C GLN A 39 15.74 4.04 -15.41
N TRP A 40 14.93 4.48 -14.45
CA TRP A 40 14.99 3.97 -13.07
C TRP A 40 14.72 2.46 -13.05
N ILE A 41 13.68 2.00 -13.74
CA ILE A 41 13.36 0.56 -13.82
C ILE A 41 14.56 -0.23 -14.34
N ALA A 42 15.17 0.21 -15.44
CA ALA A 42 16.32 -0.47 -16.03
C ALA A 42 17.54 -0.53 -15.09
N ASN A 43 17.73 0.48 -14.23
CA ASN A 43 18.90 0.57 -13.35
C ASN A 43 18.72 -0.10 -11.99
N ASN A 44 17.49 -0.45 -11.59
CA ASN A 44 17.17 -0.92 -10.24
C ASN A 44 16.65 -2.38 -10.21
N GLN A 45 16.98 -3.17 -11.22
CA GLN A 45 16.72 -4.61 -11.19
C GLN A 45 17.60 -5.29 -10.14
N LEU A 46 17.00 -6.17 -9.32
CA LEU A 46 17.72 -6.96 -8.32
C LEU A 46 18.60 -8.03 -8.99
N GLN A 47 19.56 -8.58 -8.23
CA GLN A 47 20.51 -9.57 -8.75
C GLN A 47 19.85 -10.86 -9.27
N ASP A 48 18.69 -11.22 -8.72
CA ASP A 48 17.89 -12.37 -9.12
C ASP A 48 17.03 -12.12 -10.38
N GLY A 49 17.00 -10.87 -10.88
CA GLY A 49 16.22 -10.43 -12.03
C GLY A 49 14.84 -9.86 -11.68
N SER A 50 14.48 -9.80 -10.40
CA SER A 50 13.21 -9.25 -9.91
C SER A 50 13.30 -7.75 -9.60
N TRP A 51 12.16 -7.14 -9.27
CA TRP A 51 12.05 -5.84 -8.61
C TRP A 51 11.23 -5.99 -7.34
N GLY A 52 11.46 -5.14 -6.34
CA GLY A 52 10.77 -5.15 -5.05
C GLY A 52 11.71 -4.78 -3.91
N ASP A 53 11.32 -5.05 -2.67
CA ASP A 53 12.19 -4.82 -1.51
C ASP A 53 13.47 -5.70 -1.59
N SER A 54 14.63 -5.06 -1.43
CA SER A 54 15.94 -5.71 -1.57
C SER A 54 16.37 -6.47 -0.32
N SER A 55 15.80 -6.14 0.84
CA SER A 55 16.18 -6.70 2.14
C SER A 55 15.25 -7.83 2.57
N ILE A 56 13.98 -7.80 2.16
CA ILE A 56 12.98 -8.85 2.45
C ILE A 56 12.46 -9.45 1.14
N PHE A 57 12.38 -10.79 1.12
CA PHE A 57 11.70 -11.51 0.05
C PHE A 57 10.27 -11.83 0.48
N GLU A 58 9.29 -11.26 -0.21
CA GLU A 58 7.87 -11.59 -0.12
C GLU A 58 7.36 -11.86 -1.54
N ALA A 59 6.85 -13.06 -1.82
CA ALA A 59 6.59 -13.43 -3.22
C ALA A 59 5.52 -12.55 -3.89
N HIS A 60 4.52 -12.09 -3.12
CA HIS A 60 3.52 -11.15 -3.63
C HIS A 60 4.16 -9.83 -4.11
N ASP A 61 5.08 -9.26 -3.32
CA ASP A 61 5.77 -8.02 -3.65
C ASP A 61 6.67 -8.21 -4.87
N ARG A 62 7.50 -9.26 -4.88
CA ARG A 62 8.44 -9.53 -5.98
C ARG A 62 7.73 -9.73 -7.31
N ILE A 63 6.67 -10.52 -7.31
CA ILE A 63 5.97 -10.88 -8.55
C ILE A 63 5.20 -9.69 -9.14
N ILE A 64 4.52 -8.89 -8.30
CA ILE A 64 3.75 -7.74 -8.82
C ILE A 64 4.66 -6.63 -9.36
N ASN A 65 5.74 -6.31 -8.64
CA ASN A 65 6.74 -5.34 -9.07
C ASN A 65 7.42 -5.81 -10.37
N THR A 66 7.89 -7.05 -10.40
CA THR A 66 8.59 -7.61 -11.56
C THR A 66 7.70 -7.63 -12.80
N LEU A 67 6.45 -8.09 -12.68
CA LEU A 67 5.54 -8.13 -13.82
C LEU A 67 5.25 -6.73 -14.37
N ALA A 68 5.02 -5.75 -13.49
CA ALA A 68 4.81 -4.36 -13.89
C ALA A 68 6.02 -3.79 -14.63
N CYS A 69 7.23 -3.97 -14.09
CA CYS A 69 8.48 -3.52 -14.71
C CYS A 69 8.73 -4.19 -16.07
N VAL A 70 8.53 -5.50 -16.18
CA VAL A 70 8.67 -6.24 -17.45
C VAL A 70 7.68 -5.72 -18.49
N ILE A 71 6.42 -5.47 -18.10
CA ILE A 71 5.41 -4.87 -18.97
C ILE A 71 5.86 -3.49 -19.45
N ALA A 72 6.35 -2.62 -18.57
CA ALA A 72 6.83 -1.28 -18.92
C ALA A 72 8.01 -1.32 -19.92
N LEU A 73 9.04 -2.12 -19.63
CA LEU A 73 10.19 -2.29 -20.52
C LEU A 73 9.76 -2.85 -21.89
N LYS A 74 8.87 -3.85 -21.89
CA LYS A 74 8.37 -4.47 -23.12
C LYS A 74 7.54 -3.52 -23.97
N SER A 75 6.69 -2.68 -23.35
CA SER A 75 5.88 -1.67 -24.06
C SER A 75 6.72 -0.68 -24.85
N TRP A 76 7.93 -0.36 -24.38
CA TRP A 76 8.84 0.59 -25.02
C TRP A 76 9.97 -0.07 -25.83
N ASN A 77 9.93 -1.39 -26.04
CA ASN A 77 10.98 -2.15 -26.69
C ASN A 77 12.38 -1.94 -26.09
N VAL A 78 12.46 -1.63 -24.80
CA VAL A 78 13.72 -1.59 -24.07
C VAL A 78 14.09 -3.03 -23.70
N HIS A 79 15.29 -3.46 -24.08
CA HIS A 79 15.72 -4.84 -23.87
C HIS A 79 15.63 -5.22 -22.38
N PRO A 80 14.95 -6.34 -22.03
CA PRO A 80 14.94 -6.80 -20.66
C PRO A 80 16.37 -7.19 -20.26
N LEU A 81 16.91 -6.54 -19.23
CA LEU A 81 18.09 -7.07 -18.55
C LEU A 81 17.66 -8.34 -17.81
N LYS A 82 18.45 -9.41 -17.99
CA LYS A 82 18.46 -10.66 -17.22
C LYS A 82 17.10 -11.15 -16.69
N SER A 83 16.10 -11.38 -17.55
CA SER A 83 14.84 -11.96 -17.07
C SER A 83 15.03 -13.44 -16.71
N LYS A 84 15.21 -13.74 -15.42
CA LYS A 84 14.81 -15.03 -14.89
C LYS A 84 13.29 -15.00 -14.74
N LYS A 85 12.63 -16.07 -15.19
CA LYS A 85 11.20 -16.27 -14.94
C LYS A 85 11.04 -16.41 -13.42
N GLU A 86 10.55 -15.37 -12.75
CA GLU A 86 10.05 -15.54 -11.39
C GLU A 86 8.89 -16.53 -11.42
N ASN A 87 8.90 -17.46 -10.46
CA ASN A 87 7.97 -18.56 -10.47
C ASN A 87 6.71 -18.15 -9.72
N ILE A 88 5.65 -17.86 -10.46
CA ILE A 88 4.30 -17.57 -9.93
C ILE A 88 3.84 -18.65 -8.94
N SER A 89 4.35 -19.88 -9.06
CA SER A 89 4.08 -20.95 -8.09
C SER A 89 4.49 -20.62 -6.67
N LYS A 90 5.45 -19.70 -6.45
CA LYS A 90 5.83 -19.26 -5.10
C LYS A 90 4.68 -18.58 -4.34
N LEU A 91 3.67 -18.06 -5.05
CA LEU A 91 2.46 -17.50 -4.43
C LEU A 91 1.62 -18.57 -3.72
N GLU A 92 1.78 -19.87 -4.04
CA GLU A 92 1.02 -20.96 -3.42
C GLU A 92 1.42 -21.16 -1.95
N ASP A 93 2.68 -20.86 -1.61
CA ASP A 93 3.23 -21.05 -0.27
C ASP A 93 3.08 -19.79 0.62
N GLU A 94 2.63 -18.67 0.06
CA GLU A 94 2.59 -17.38 0.76
C GLU A 94 1.36 -17.18 1.64
N LYS A 95 1.58 -16.51 2.77
CA LYS A 95 0.49 -16.16 3.69
C LYS A 95 -0.36 -15.03 3.11
N ALA A 96 -1.68 -15.21 3.14
CA ALA A 96 -2.64 -14.18 2.73
C ALA A 96 -2.56 -12.89 3.57
N GLU A 97 -1.96 -12.97 4.77
CA GLU A 97 -1.84 -11.86 5.72
C GLU A 97 -0.92 -10.75 5.18
N HIS A 98 0.17 -11.10 4.49
CA HIS A 98 1.14 -10.14 3.93
C HIS A 98 0.79 -9.69 2.51
N MET A 99 -0.38 -10.10 1.99
CA MET A 99 -0.79 -9.74 0.64
C MET A 99 -0.93 -8.21 0.49
N PRO A 100 -0.24 -7.59 -0.48
CA PRO A 100 -0.27 -6.16 -0.72
C PRO A 100 -1.66 -5.62 -1.02
N ILE A 101 -1.83 -4.32 -0.79
CA ILE A 101 -3.12 -3.64 -0.98
C ILE A 101 -3.53 -3.71 -2.43
N GLY A 102 -4.74 -4.24 -2.67
CA GLY A 102 -5.30 -4.30 -4.02
C GLY A 102 -4.68 -5.37 -4.92
N PHE A 103 -3.77 -6.22 -4.41
CA PHE A 103 -3.10 -7.27 -5.19
C PHE A 103 -4.09 -8.15 -5.98
N GLU A 104 -5.17 -8.60 -5.34
CA GLU A 104 -6.22 -9.43 -5.95
C GLU A 104 -6.91 -8.78 -7.17
N VAL A 105 -6.81 -7.46 -7.32
CA VAL A 105 -7.44 -6.69 -8.41
C VAL A 105 -6.38 -6.22 -9.41
N ALA A 106 -5.26 -5.71 -8.91
CA ALA A 106 -4.14 -5.21 -9.71
C ALA A 106 -3.41 -6.34 -10.46
N PHE A 107 -3.06 -7.42 -9.77
CA PHE A 107 -2.24 -8.48 -10.34
C PHE A 107 -2.90 -9.19 -11.53
N PRO A 108 -4.18 -9.65 -11.45
CA PRO A 108 -4.86 -10.21 -12.62
C PRO A 108 -4.94 -9.26 -13.82
N SER A 109 -5.06 -7.96 -13.57
CA SER A 109 -5.11 -6.94 -14.62
C SER A 109 -3.76 -6.76 -15.31
N LEU A 110 -2.66 -6.83 -14.55
CA LEU A 110 -1.31 -6.90 -15.13
C LEU A 110 -1.11 -8.16 -15.97
N ILE A 111 -1.61 -9.31 -15.51
CA ILE A 111 -1.51 -10.58 -16.27
C ILE A 111 -2.25 -10.45 -17.62
N GLU A 112 -3.44 -9.86 -17.63
CA GLU A 112 -4.18 -9.58 -18.88
C GLU A 112 -3.39 -8.64 -19.81
N ARG A 113 -2.74 -7.61 -19.27
CA ARG A 113 -1.88 -6.68 -20.04
C ARG A 113 -0.62 -7.38 -20.57
N ALA A 114 0.01 -8.23 -19.77
CA ALA A 114 1.16 -9.03 -20.16
C ALA A 114 0.84 -9.93 -21.35
N ARG A 115 -0.29 -10.65 -21.28
CA ARG A 115 -0.77 -11.50 -22.38
C ARG A 115 -0.98 -10.72 -23.68
N LYS A 116 -1.59 -9.52 -23.61
CA LYS A 116 -1.77 -8.65 -24.78
C LYS A 116 -0.43 -8.22 -25.42
N LEU A 117 0.65 -8.16 -24.64
CA LEU A 117 2.00 -7.84 -25.11
C LEU A 117 2.81 -9.08 -25.52
N GLY A 118 2.19 -10.26 -25.56
CA GLY A 118 2.85 -11.52 -25.90
C GLY A 118 3.82 -12.03 -24.82
N ILE A 119 3.74 -11.53 -23.60
CA ILE A 119 4.50 -12.04 -22.46
C ILE A 119 3.83 -13.35 -22.00
N GLN A 120 4.61 -14.42 -21.99
CA GLN A 120 4.13 -15.75 -21.59
C GLN A 120 3.95 -15.79 -20.07
N VAL A 121 2.73 -16.08 -19.63
CA VAL A 121 2.35 -16.30 -18.24
C VAL A 121 1.76 -17.71 -18.13
N PRO A 122 2.11 -18.52 -17.12
CA PRO A 122 1.50 -19.85 -16.95
C PRO A 122 -0.02 -19.74 -16.79
N ASP A 123 -0.80 -20.42 -17.63
CA ASP A 123 -2.27 -20.35 -17.59
C ASP A 123 -2.89 -21.35 -16.59
N ASP A 124 -2.20 -22.46 -16.32
CA ASP A 124 -2.72 -23.60 -15.54
C ASP A 124 -2.34 -23.57 -14.05
N SER A 125 -1.82 -22.44 -13.55
CA SER A 125 -1.42 -22.35 -12.13
C SER A 125 -2.67 -22.24 -11.23
N PRO A 126 -2.86 -23.15 -10.26
CA PRO A 126 -3.99 -23.10 -9.32
C PRO A 126 -4.11 -21.77 -8.60
N VAL A 127 -2.99 -21.15 -8.24
CA VAL A 127 -2.97 -19.85 -7.55
C VAL A 127 -3.59 -18.74 -8.39
N LEU A 128 -3.40 -18.75 -9.71
CA LEU A 128 -3.99 -17.74 -10.58
C LEU A 128 -5.51 -17.89 -10.63
N GLN A 129 -6.00 -19.12 -10.72
CA GLN A 129 -7.44 -19.39 -10.71
C GLN A 129 -8.09 -18.89 -9.41
N GLU A 130 -7.42 -19.11 -8.28
CA GLU A 130 -7.87 -18.58 -7.00
C GLU A 130 -7.88 -17.04 -6.98
N ILE A 131 -6.81 -16.39 -7.44
CA ILE A 131 -6.73 -14.92 -7.48
C ILE A 131 -7.84 -14.35 -8.38
N TYR A 132 -8.09 -14.94 -9.55
CA TYR A 132 -9.21 -14.53 -10.43
C TYR A 132 -10.58 -14.71 -9.74
N ALA A 133 -10.77 -15.80 -8.98
CA ALA A 133 -11.99 -16.00 -8.21
C ALA A 133 -12.17 -14.92 -7.12
N ARG A 134 -11.09 -14.59 -6.38
CA ARG A 134 -11.07 -13.53 -5.37
C ARG A 134 -11.37 -12.16 -5.99
N ARG A 135 -10.76 -11.83 -7.14
CA ARG A 135 -11.06 -10.61 -7.92
C ARG A 135 -12.55 -10.51 -8.22
N ASN A 136 -13.13 -11.56 -8.78
CA ASN A 136 -14.54 -11.58 -9.16
C ASN A 136 -15.47 -11.42 -7.95
N LEU A 137 -15.16 -12.07 -6.83
CA LEU A 137 -15.92 -11.90 -5.60
C LEU A 137 -15.84 -10.45 -5.08
N LYS A 138 -14.66 -9.84 -5.12
CA LYS A 138 -14.43 -8.47 -4.68
C LYS A 138 -15.14 -7.46 -5.57
N LEU A 139 -15.01 -7.58 -6.89
CA LEU A 139 -15.69 -6.72 -7.87
C LEU A 139 -17.21 -6.81 -7.78
N ARG A 140 -17.78 -7.97 -7.43
CA ARG A 140 -19.23 -8.12 -7.18
C ARG A 140 -19.70 -7.40 -5.92
N ARG A 141 -18.85 -7.29 -4.90
CA ARG A 141 -19.17 -6.62 -3.63
C ARG A 141 -19.07 -5.10 -3.73
N ILE A 142 -18.40 -4.60 -4.76
CA ILE A 142 -18.23 -3.17 -4.98
C ILE A 142 -19.51 -2.63 -5.65
N PRO A 143 -20.28 -1.77 -4.98
CA PRO A 143 -21.43 -1.14 -5.59
C PRO A 143 -20.90 -0.16 -6.63
N LYS A 144 -21.03 -0.50 -7.93
CA LYS A 144 -20.53 0.34 -9.03
C LYS A 144 -21.11 1.76 -8.98
N ASP A 145 -22.34 1.89 -8.49
CA ASP A 145 -23.04 3.16 -8.32
C ASP A 145 -22.41 4.02 -7.20
N ILE A 146 -21.79 3.42 -6.18
CA ILE A 146 -21.15 4.16 -5.08
C ILE A 146 -19.72 4.54 -5.45
N MET A 147 -18.99 3.67 -6.16
CA MET A 147 -17.59 3.92 -6.56
C MET A 147 -17.42 5.23 -7.34
N HIS A 148 -18.37 5.56 -8.22
CA HIS A 148 -18.30 6.73 -9.09
C HIS A 148 -18.87 8.01 -8.47
N ASN A 149 -19.49 7.92 -7.29
CA ASN A 149 -20.21 9.04 -6.68
C ASN A 149 -19.63 9.46 -5.32
N VAL A 150 -18.86 8.59 -4.65
CA VAL A 150 -18.29 8.86 -3.33
C VAL A 150 -16.80 8.48 -3.34
N PRO A 151 -15.91 9.32 -2.77
CA PRO A 151 -14.52 8.92 -2.57
C PRO A 151 -14.44 7.67 -1.71
N THR A 152 -13.84 6.62 -2.25
CA THR A 152 -13.58 5.37 -1.53
C THR A 152 -12.12 4.97 -1.76
N THR A 153 -11.62 4.04 -0.94
CA THR A 153 -10.28 3.48 -1.11
C THR A 153 -10.05 2.80 -2.46
N LEU A 154 -11.10 2.55 -3.23
CA LEU A 154 -11.03 1.99 -4.58
C LEU A 154 -10.39 2.96 -5.58
N LEU A 155 -10.46 4.26 -5.32
CA LEU A 155 -9.71 5.28 -6.07
C LEU A 155 -8.20 5.06 -5.98
N HIS A 156 -7.73 4.39 -4.94
CA HIS A 156 -6.33 3.99 -4.80
C HIS A 156 -5.99 2.77 -5.67
N SER A 157 -6.87 2.17 -6.45
CA SER A 157 -6.54 0.95 -7.25
C SER A 157 -7.29 0.89 -8.58
N LEU A 158 -7.48 2.03 -9.25
CA LEU A 158 -8.24 2.11 -10.50
C LEU A 158 -7.61 1.30 -11.62
N GLU A 159 -6.28 1.14 -11.62
CA GLU A 159 -5.52 0.43 -12.64
C GLU A 159 -5.83 -1.07 -12.74
N GLY A 160 -6.49 -1.63 -11.72
CA GLY A 160 -6.94 -3.02 -11.72
C GLY A 160 -8.41 -3.21 -12.11
N MET A 161 -9.12 -2.13 -12.44
CA MET A 161 -10.57 -2.13 -12.68
C MET A 161 -10.91 -1.95 -14.16
N ALA A 162 -12.03 -2.55 -14.57
CA ALA A 162 -12.55 -2.45 -15.92
C ALA A 162 -13.93 -1.77 -15.93
N GLY A 163 -14.25 -1.10 -17.05
CA GLY A 163 -15.54 -0.43 -17.24
C GLY A 163 -15.74 0.79 -16.34
N LEU A 164 -14.68 1.58 -16.16
CA LEU A 164 -14.70 2.81 -15.37
C LEU A 164 -15.36 3.97 -16.15
N GLU A 165 -16.15 4.78 -15.45
CA GLU A 165 -16.76 5.99 -16.00
C GLU A 165 -15.93 7.23 -15.63
N TRP A 166 -14.94 7.56 -16.46
CA TRP A 166 -13.95 8.60 -16.18
C TRP A 166 -14.54 10.00 -15.89
N GLU A 167 -15.61 10.38 -16.59
CA GLU A 167 -16.31 11.66 -16.35
C GLU A 167 -16.83 11.80 -14.91
N LYS A 168 -17.20 10.68 -14.27
CA LYS A 168 -17.62 10.65 -12.87
C LYS A 168 -16.42 10.59 -11.94
N LEU A 169 -15.43 9.75 -12.26
CA LEU A 169 -14.23 9.58 -11.43
C LEU A 169 -13.41 10.86 -11.30
N LEU A 170 -13.26 11.65 -12.36
CA LEU A 170 -12.52 12.92 -12.31
C LEU A 170 -13.12 13.91 -11.30
N LYS A 171 -14.42 13.81 -10.97
CA LYS A 171 -15.07 14.62 -9.93
C LYS A 171 -14.66 14.21 -8.51
N LEU A 172 -14.04 13.05 -8.36
CA LEU A 172 -13.56 12.49 -7.09
C LEU A 172 -12.03 12.62 -6.94
N GLN A 173 -11.36 13.28 -7.88
CA GLN A 173 -9.93 13.55 -7.83
C GLN A 173 -9.58 14.34 -6.57
N SER A 174 -8.42 14.04 -5.98
CA SER A 174 -7.88 14.74 -4.83
C SER A 174 -7.43 16.16 -5.24
N PRO A 175 -7.39 17.12 -4.30
CA PRO A 175 -7.00 18.51 -4.61
C PRO A 175 -5.60 18.67 -5.20
N ASP A 176 -4.71 17.72 -4.98
CA ASP A 176 -3.34 17.68 -5.52
C ASP A 176 -3.27 17.11 -6.96
N GLY A 177 -4.40 16.70 -7.53
CA GLY A 177 -4.51 16.07 -8.85
C GLY A 177 -4.41 14.54 -8.83
N SER A 178 -4.20 13.92 -7.66
CA SER A 178 -4.09 12.47 -7.54
C SER A 178 -5.44 11.76 -7.48
N PHE A 179 -5.41 10.46 -7.72
CA PHE A 179 -6.45 9.54 -7.27
C PHE A 179 -6.04 8.85 -5.98
N LEU A 180 -6.52 9.39 -4.85
CA LEU A 180 -6.22 8.94 -3.48
C LEU A 180 -4.71 8.73 -3.25
N PHE A 181 -3.91 9.72 -3.65
CA PHE A 181 -2.46 9.76 -3.46
C PHE A 181 -1.70 8.58 -4.07
N SER A 182 -2.28 7.85 -5.04
CA SER A 182 -1.62 6.73 -5.72
C SER A 182 -1.04 7.17 -7.07
N PRO A 183 0.29 7.07 -7.28
CA PRO A 183 0.89 7.31 -8.57
C PRO A 183 0.41 6.34 -9.65
N SER A 184 0.31 5.02 -9.39
CA SER A 184 -0.17 4.09 -10.42
C SER A 184 -1.62 4.32 -10.82
N SER A 185 -2.50 4.63 -9.87
CA SER A 185 -3.91 4.94 -10.14
C SER A 185 -4.04 6.23 -10.95
N THR A 186 -3.23 7.24 -10.61
CA THR A 186 -3.20 8.53 -11.32
C THR A 186 -2.59 8.41 -12.71
N ALA A 187 -1.54 7.61 -12.89
CA ALA A 187 -0.96 7.31 -14.20
C ALA A 187 -1.96 6.57 -15.09
N PHE A 188 -2.70 5.61 -14.53
CA PHE A 188 -3.77 4.94 -15.25
C PHE A 188 -4.88 5.90 -15.66
N ALA A 189 -5.30 6.82 -14.78
CA ALA A 189 -6.25 7.86 -15.13
C ALA A 189 -5.72 8.75 -16.27
N LEU A 190 -4.48 9.23 -16.17
CA LEU A 190 -3.85 10.07 -17.20
C LEU A 190 -3.83 9.40 -18.57
N ILE A 191 -3.50 8.10 -18.64
CA ILE A 191 -3.52 7.31 -19.89
C ILE A 191 -4.90 7.34 -20.56
N HIS A 192 -5.98 7.38 -19.78
CA HIS A 192 -7.34 7.32 -20.30
C HIS A 192 -7.99 8.69 -20.52
N THR A 193 -7.61 9.70 -19.75
CA THR A 193 -8.31 11.00 -19.74
C THR A 193 -7.49 12.14 -20.31
N LYS A 194 -6.14 12.01 -20.33
CA LYS A 194 -5.21 13.11 -20.60
C LYS A 194 -5.43 14.34 -19.69
N ASP A 195 -5.89 14.11 -18.45
CA ASP A 195 -6.17 15.18 -17.50
C ASP A 195 -4.89 15.87 -16.99
N ASP A 196 -4.85 17.20 -17.09
CA ASP A 196 -3.68 18.02 -16.73
C ASP A 196 -3.36 17.97 -15.24
N HIS A 197 -4.34 17.79 -14.37
CA HIS A 197 -4.10 17.69 -12.92
C HIS A 197 -3.42 16.36 -12.57
N CYS A 198 -3.79 15.26 -13.24
CA CYS A 198 -3.08 13.98 -13.12
C CYS A 198 -1.61 14.13 -13.58
N LEU A 199 -1.38 14.81 -14.71
CA LEU A 199 -0.02 15.07 -15.21
C LEU A 199 0.78 15.94 -14.24
N HIS A 200 0.16 17.00 -13.71
CA HIS A 200 0.76 17.87 -12.72
C HIS A 200 1.16 17.08 -11.47
N TYR A 201 0.26 16.26 -10.92
CA TYR A 201 0.56 15.38 -9.79
C TYR A 201 1.77 14.51 -10.10
N LEU A 202 1.78 13.75 -11.19
CA LEU A 202 2.87 12.80 -11.50
C LEU A 202 4.22 13.50 -11.76
N THR A 203 4.20 14.71 -12.33
CA THR A 203 5.41 15.51 -12.56
C THR A 203 6.03 15.98 -11.25
N HIS A 204 5.22 16.28 -10.23
CA HIS A 204 5.68 16.85 -8.96
C HIS A 204 5.74 15.84 -7.80
N SER A 205 5.11 14.67 -7.94
CA SER A 205 4.98 13.65 -6.88
C SER A 205 6.07 12.59 -6.91
N CYS A 206 7.05 12.73 -7.80
CA CYS A 206 8.26 11.93 -7.78
C CYS A 206 9.28 12.60 -6.85
N PRO A 207 9.46 12.21 -5.55
CA PRO A 207 8.75 11.26 -4.68
C PRO A 207 8.17 11.96 -3.41
N LYS A 208 6.85 12.21 -3.32
CA LYS A 208 6.22 12.91 -2.17
C LYS A 208 4.76 12.46 -1.95
N ILE A 209 4.39 11.90 -0.78
CA ILE A 209 3.03 11.37 -0.48
C ILE A 209 2.59 11.66 0.98
N GLN A 210 1.36 12.17 1.21
CA GLN A 210 0.74 12.40 2.55
C GLN A 210 -0.62 11.67 2.76
N TRP A 211 -1.09 11.50 4.01
CA TRP A 211 -2.37 10.85 4.41
C TRP A 211 -3.16 11.55 5.57
N GLY A 212 -4.51 11.44 5.58
CA GLY A 212 -5.46 11.75 6.69
C GLY A 212 -6.96 11.63 6.25
N ARG A 213 -8.06 11.74 7.03
CA ARG A 213 -8.55 11.48 8.42
C ARG A 213 -10.09 11.33 8.32
N HIS A 214 -10.75 10.31 8.93
CA HIS A 214 -12.18 10.24 9.40
C HIS A 214 -12.51 8.76 9.79
N PHE A 215 -12.98 8.44 11.01
CA PHE A 215 -12.89 7.05 11.54
C PHE A 215 -14.05 6.47 12.41
N GLU A 216 -15.19 7.14 12.63
CA GLU A 216 -16.25 6.64 13.53
C GLU A 216 -17.60 6.38 12.81
N LYS A 217 -18.24 5.22 13.07
CA LYS A 217 -19.63 4.95 12.67
C LYS A 217 -20.33 3.99 13.63
N GLY A 218 -21.40 4.44 14.28
CA GLY A 218 -22.31 3.56 15.05
C GLY A 218 -21.72 2.99 16.35
N GLY A 219 -20.75 3.67 16.97
CA GLY A 219 -20.05 3.18 18.16
C GLY A 219 -18.84 2.30 17.88
N ASP A 220 -18.62 1.93 16.60
CA ASP A 220 -17.42 1.24 16.12
C ASP A 220 -16.45 2.23 15.44
N PHE A 221 -15.15 1.96 15.59
CA PHE A 221 -14.06 2.73 14.98
C PHE A 221 -13.40 1.93 13.85
N PHE A 222 -13.10 2.60 12.73
CA PHE A 222 -12.57 1.99 11.50
C PHE A 222 -11.36 2.76 10.98
N CYS A 223 -10.43 2.06 10.31
CA CYS A 223 -9.28 2.71 9.68
C CYS A 223 -9.66 3.58 8.47
N PHE A 224 -10.83 3.37 7.84
CA PHE A 224 -11.39 4.25 6.79
C PHE A 224 -12.92 4.21 6.85
N VAL A 225 -13.60 5.34 6.64
CA VAL A 225 -15.07 5.40 6.61
C VAL A 225 -15.63 4.46 5.54
N GLY A 226 -16.56 3.58 5.93
CA GLY A 226 -17.22 2.64 5.01
C GLY A 226 -16.45 1.34 4.75
N GLN A 227 -15.25 1.17 5.32
CA GLN A 227 -14.55 -0.11 5.35
C GLN A 227 -14.76 -0.80 6.69
N SER A 228 -14.73 -2.14 6.69
CA SER A 228 -14.77 -2.97 7.90
C SER A 228 -13.39 -3.35 8.43
N SER A 229 -12.30 -2.79 7.89
CA SER A 229 -10.94 -3.14 8.32
C SER A 229 -10.59 -2.48 9.66
N GLN A 230 -10.20 -3.31 10.64
CA GLN A 230 -9.76 -2.90 11.97
C GLN A 230 -8.31 -3.37 12.16
N ALA A 231 -7.35 -2.49 11.88
CA ALA A 231 -5.92 -2.77 12.04
C ALA A 231 -5.53 -2.77 13.53
N VAL A 232 -4.63 -3.67 13.94
CA VAL A 232 -4.15 -3.75 15.33
C VAL A 232 -3.45 -2.45 15.71
N THR A 233 -2.57 -1.94 14.85
CA THR A 233 -1.85 -0.66 15.04
C THR A 233 -2.81 0.53 15.12
N GLY A 234 -3.81 0.59 14.23
CA GLY A 234 -4.83 1.64 14.25
C GLY A 234 -5.64 1.63 15.55
N MET A 235 -6.07 0.46 16.01
CA MET A 235 -6.78 0.29 17.28
C MET A 235 -5.89 0.55 18.49
N PHE A 236 -4.60 0.21 18.42
CA PHE A 236 -3.64 0.48 19.49
C PHE A 236 -3.34 1.98 19.62
N ASN A 237 -3.18 2.68 18.49
CA ASN A 237 -3.02 4.14 18.49
C ASN A 237 -4.27 4.84 19.02
N LEU A 238 -5.47 4.39 18.64
CA LEU A 238 -6.72 4.91 19.20
C LEU A 238 -6.84 4.59 20.69
N TYR A 239 -6.42 3.41 21.13
CA TYR A 239 -6.37 3.06 22.55
C TYR A 239 -5.46 4.01 23.33
N ARG A 240 -4.23 4.25 22.86
CA ARG A 240 -3.31 5.21 23.50
C ARG A 240 -3.89 6.62 23.54
N ALA A 241 -4.44 7.11 22.42
CA ALA A 241 -5.06 8.43 22.33
C ALA A 241 -6.28 8.57 23.28
N SER A 242 -7.07 7.51 23.44
CA SER A 242 -8.24 7.52 24.34
C SER A 242 -7.86 7.63 25.82
N GLN A 243 -6.60 7.40 26.21
CA GLN A 243 -6.18 7.45 27.61
C GLN A 243 -5.87 8.87 28.12
N VAL A 244 -5.74 9.86 27.23
CA VAL A 244 -5.51 11.28 27.57
C VAL A 244 -6.80 12.11 27.59
N LEU A 245 -7.95 11.45 27.75
CA LEU A 245 -9.27 12.06 27.77
C LEU A 245 -9.48 13.02 28.96
N PHE A 246 -10.27 14.07 28.75
CA PHE A 246 -10.79 14.95 29.79
C PHE A 246 -12.15 14.49 30.30
N PRO A 247 -12.50 14.80 31.57
CA PRO A 247 -13.81 14.44 32.12
C PRO A 247 -14.97 14.92 31.25
N GLY A 248 -15.86 13.99 30.87
CA GLY A 248 -17.04 14.27 30.04
C GLY A 248 -16.90 13.91 28.55
N GLU A 249 -15.71 13.52 28.09
CA GLU A 249 -15.47 13.09 26.71
C GLU A 249 -15.94 11.65 26.45
N LYS A 250 -17.26 11.45 26.38
CA LYS A 250 -17.90 10.14 26.18
C LYS A 250 -17.35 9.35 24.99
N ILE A 251 -17.06 10.02 23.88
CA ILE A 251 -16.48 9.39 22.68
C ILE A 251 -15.15 8.69 22.97
N LEU A 252 -14.28 9.29 23.78
CA LEU A 252 -13.00 8.69 24.16
C LEU A 252 -13.18 7.60 25.23
N GLU A 253 -14.16 7.74 26.12
CA GLU A 253 -14.51 6.65 27.05
C GLU A 253 -14.96 5.39 26.30
N ASP A 254 -15.79 5.55 25.28
CA ASP A 254 -16.29 4.44 24.46
C ASP A 254 -15.18 3.89 23.54
N ALA A 255 -14.36 4.75 22.95
CA ALA A 255 -13.16 4.35 22.20
C ALA A 255 -12.22 3.50 23.07
N LYS A 256 -11.97 3.91 24.33
CA LYS A 256 -11.09 3.18 25.26
C LYS A 256 -11.62 1.80 25.58
N LYS A 257 -12.93 1.68 25.86
CA LYS A 257 -13.57 0.38 26.14
C LYS A 257 -13.50 -0.54 24.93
N PHE A 258 -13.87 -0.02 23.76
CA PHE A 258 -13.89 -0.76 22.51
C PHE A 258 -12.50 -1.29 22.14
N THR A 259 -11.52 -0.39 22.05
CA THR A 259 -10.14 -0.73 21.65
C THR A 259 -9.45 -1.65 22.66
N SER A 260 -9.65 -1.44 23.97
CA SER A 260 -9.08 -2.34 24.98
C SER A 260 -9.62 -3.77 24.86
N LYS A 261 -10.94 -3.91 24.64
CA LYS A 261 -11.58 -5.21 24.42
C LYS A 261 -11.01 -5.88 23.16
N PHE A 262 -11.01 -5.16 22.04
CA PHE A 262 -10.48 -5.65 20.76
C PHE A 262 -9.03 -6.16 20.89
N LEU A 263 -8.14 -5.36 21.47
CA LEU A 263 -6.72 -5.71 21.59
C LEU A 263 -6.49 -6.88 22.56
N ARG A 264 -7.27 -6.99 23.64
CA ARG A 264 -7.21 -8.14 24.57
C ARG A 264 -7.68 -9.43 23.90
N GLU A 265 -8.74 -9.38 23.10
CA GLU A 265 -9.21 -10.52 22.33
C GLU A 265 -8.16 -10.97 21.29
N LYS A 266 -7.55 -10.01 20.58
CA LYS A 266 -6.44 -10.30 19.67
C LYS A 266 -5.24 -10.92 20.38
N ARG A 267 -4.85 -10.37 21.55
CA ARG A 267 -3.81 -10.95 22.41
C ARG A 267 -4.12 -12.38 22.83
N ALA A 268 -5.34 -12.65 23.28
CA ALA A 268 -5.77 -13.97 23.74
C ALA A 268 -5.76 -15.03 22.63
N ARG A 269 -5.99 -14.63 21.38
CA ARG A 269 -5.94 -15.52 20.20
C ARG A 269 -4.56 -15.58 19.54
N ASN A 270 -3.54 -14.92 20.09
CA ASN A 270 -2.22 -14.76 19.48
C ASN A 270 -2.27 -14.14 18.08
N GLU A 271 -3.17 -13.16 17.90
CA GLU A 271 -3.45 -12.44 16.64
C GLU A 271 -3.00 -10.97 16.72
N LEU A 272 -2.00 -10.64 17.53
CA LEU A 272 -1.40 -9.29 17.57
C LEU A 272 -0.44 -9.10 16.38
N LEU A 273 -1.00 -9.22 15.18
CA LEU A 273 -0.35 -9.04 13.90
C LEU A 273 -1.08 -7.93 13.15
N ASP A 274 -0.35 -7.15 12.36
CA ASP A 274 -0.94 -6.10 11.55
C ASP A 274 -0.82 -6.41 10.05
N LYS A 275 -1.85 -6.03 9.29
CA LYS A 275 -1.89 -6.24 7.85
C LYS A 275 -0.99 -5.24 7.11
N TRP A 276 -0.73 -4.08 7.69
CA TRP A 276 -0.13 -2.93 7.01
C TRP A 276 1.34 -2.72 7.38
N ILE A 277 1.89 -3.52 8.28
CA ILE A 277 3.27 -3.40 8.73
C ILE A 277 3.80 -4.74 9.28
N ILE A 278 5.04 -5.04 8.93
CA ILE A 278 5.86 -6.11 9.51
C ILE A 278 6.81 -5.43 10.48
N THR A 279 6.57 -5.62 11.79
CA THR A 279 7.42 -5.04 12.84
C THR A 279 8.17 -6.09 13.62
N LYS A 280 9.23 -5.67 14.30
CA LYS A 280 10.02 -6.52 15.19
C LYS A 280 9.22 -7.13 16.35
N ASP A 281 8.41 -6.35 17.07
CA ASP A 281 7.66 -6.85 18.24
C ASP A 281 6.34 -6.11 18.54
N LEU A 282 5.40 -6.12 17.58
CA LEU A 282 4.03 -5.62 17.82
C LEU A 282 3.34 -6.27 19.04
N PRO A 283 3.44 -7.60 19.28
CA PRO A 283 2.84 -8.21 20.45
C PRO A 283 3.38 -7.65 21.77
N GLY A 284 4.68 -7.39 21.86
CA GLY A 284 5.31 -6.76 23.02
C GLY A 284 4.86 -5.31 23.22
N GLU A 285 4.80 -4.50 22.15
CA GLU A 285 4.35 -3.11 22.22
C GLU A 285 2.90 -3.02 22.74
N VAL A 286 1.99 -3.77 22.11
CA VAL A 286 0.57 -3.81 22.51
C VAL A 286 0.41 -4.43 23.89
N GLY A 287 1.20 -5.47 24.20
CA GLY A 287 1.22 -6.14 25.49
C GLY A 287 1.54 -5.16 26.62
N TYR A 288 2.66 -4.43 26.49
CA TYR A 288 3.05 -3.40 27.45
C TYR A 288 1.96 -2.34 27.61
N GLY A 289 1.44 -1.79 26.51
CA GLY A 289 0.40 -0.75 26.57
C GLY A 289 -0.91 -1.21 27.23
N LEU A 290 -1.28 -2.48 27.11
CA LEU A 290 -2.46 -3.07 27.76
C LEU A 290 -2.27 -3.35 29.25
N ASP A 291 -1.05 -3.66 29.67
CA ASP A 291 -0.72 -4.05 31.03
C ASP A 291 -0.29 -2.85 31.89
N VAL A 292 0.26 -1.80 31.26
CA VAL A 292 0.67 -0.55 31.90
C VAL A 292 -0.08 0.64 31.27
N PRO A 293 -1.20 1.08 31.87
CA PRO A 293 -1.96 2.24 31.40
C PRO A 293 -1.11 3.52 31.41
N TRP A 294 -1.50 4.52 30.59
CA TRP A 294 -0.73 5.76 30.42
C TRP A 294 -0.42 6.47 31.74
N ASN A 295 -1.38 6.53 32.67
CA ASN A 295 -1.20 7.17 33.98
C ASN A 295 -0.25 6.41 34.93
N ALA A 296 0.14 5.18 34.58
CA ALA A 296 1.12 4.37 35.29
C ALA A 296 2.42 4.16 34.49
N SER A 297 2.49 4.64 33.25
CA SER A 297 3.66 4.50 32.38
C SER A 297 4.73 5.52 32.77
N LEU A 298 5.77 5.07 33.48
CA LEU A 298 6.92 5.91 33.77
C LEU A 298 7.79 6.06 32.52
N PRO A 299 8.29 7.28 32.19
CA PRO A 299 9.00 7.52 30.93
C PRO A 299 10.17 6.57 30.67
N ARG A 300 10.95 6.26 31.71
CA ARG A 300 12.11 5.35 31.60
C ARG A 300 11.73 3.89 31.45
N LEU A 301 10.57 3.48 31.98
CA LEU A 301 10.08 2.12 31.85
C LEU A 301 9.60 1.87 30.41
N GLU A 302 8.75 2.77 29.89
CA GLU A 302 8.27 2.70 28.50
C GLU A 302 9.43 2.72 27.50
N THR A 303 10.38 3.63 27.71
CA THR A 303 11.58 3.72 26.86
C THR A 303 12.39 2.43 26.88
N ARG A 304 12.58 1.80 28.06
CA ARG A 304 13.39 0.58 28.19
C ARG A 304 12.81 -0.59 27.40
N PHE A 305 11.49 -0.79 27.45
CA PHE A 305 10.81 -1.83 26.68
C PHE A 305 10.78 -1.49 25.19
N TYR A 306 10.47 -0.23 24.84
CA TYR A 306 10.38 0.17 23.44
C TYR A 306 11.73 0.06 22.71
N LEU A 307 12.87 0.27 23.39
CA LEU A 307 14.20 0.02 22.80
C LEU A 307 14.41 -1.45 22.38
N GLU A 308 13.75 -2.40 23.02
CA GLU A 308 13.80 -3.81 22.60
C GLU A 308 12.82 -4.12 21.47
N GLN A 309 11.72 -3.35 21.39
CA GLN A 309 10.62 -3.59 20.47
C GLN A 309 10.80 -2.87 19.13
N TYR A 310 11.47 -1.72 19.12
CA TYR A 310 11.72 -0.94 17.92
C TYR A 310 12.57 -1.72 16.91
N GLY A 311 12.05 -1.89 15.69
CA GLY A 311 12.74 -2.60 14.62
C GLY A 311 13.75 -1.75 13.85
N GLY A 312 13.75 -0.43 14.02
CA GLY A 312 14.68 0.43 13.29
C GLY A 312 14.46 0.29 11.78
N GLU A 313 15.54 0.12 11.02
CA GLU A 313 15.50 -0.03 9.57
C GLU A 313 14.86 -1.34 9.09
N ASP A 314 14.69 -2.33 9.96
CA ASP A 314 14.12 -3.65 9.62
C ASP A 314 12.60 -3.64 9.48
N ASP A 315 11.91 -2.64 10.07
CA ASP A 315 10.45 -2.52 9.97
C ASP A 315 10.03 -2.22 8.52
N VAL A 316 9.03 -2.94 8.01
CA VAL A 316 8.55 -2.81 6.63
C VAL A 316 7.06 -2.54 6.59
N TRP A 317 6.66 -1.55 5.82
CA TRP A 317 5.25 -1.20 5.63
C TRP A 317 4.69 -1.88 4.39
N ILE A 318 3.42 -2.27 4.45
CA ILE A 318 2.71 -2.97 3.38
C ILE A 318 1.69 -2.02 2.75
N GLY A 319 2.06 -1.48 1.58
CA GLY A 319 1.18 -0.72 0.68
C GLY A 319 0.77 -1.56 -0.53
N LYS A 320 0.64 -0.94 -1.70
CA LYS A 320 0.53 -1.69 -2.98
C LYS A 320 1.76 -2.58 -3.22
N THR A 321 2.87 -2.15 -2.69
CA THR A 321 4.18 -2.80 -2.62
C THR A 321 4.71 -2.61 -1.19
N LEU A 322 5.75 -3.37 -0.85
CA LEU A 322 6.49 -3.10 0.37
C LEU A 322 7.21 -1.76 0.25
N TYR A 323 7.23 -1.01 1.35
CA TYR A 323 7.97 0.24 1.42
C TYR A 323 8.55 0.49 2.81
N ARG A 324 9.59 1.33 2.86
CA ARG A 324 10.26 1.77 4.07
C ARG A 324 10.06 3.26 4.26
N CYS A 325 9.94 3.69 5.51
CA CYS A 325 9.88 5.10 5.89
C CYS A 325 11.21 5.47 6.55
N GLU A 326 12.15 5.99 5.76
CA GLU A 326 13.55 6.18 6.17
C GLU A 326 13.70 7.18 7.32
N SER A 327 12.73 8.09 7.47
CA SER A 327 12.68 9.08 8.56
C SER A 327 12.08 8.54 9.87
N ALA A 328 11.34 7.43 9.84
CA ALA A 328 10.66 6.84 11.01
C ALA A 328 11.31 5.52 11.48
N SER A 329 11.94 4.79 10.57
CA SER A 329 12.55 3.47 10.74
C SER A 329 14.05 3.57 10.47
N ILE A 330 14.81 3.97 11.49
CA ILE A 330 16.24 4.31 11.39
C ILE A 330 17.06 3.44 12.35
N HIS A 331 18.28 3.10 11.95
CA HIS A 331 19.25 2.49 12.87
C HIS A 331 19.79 3.57 13.82
N VAL A 332 19.35 3.58 15.08
CA VAL A 332 19.70 4.67 16.04
C VAL A 332 20.87 4.32 16.97
N PHE A 333 21.38 3.09 16.94
CA PHE A 333 22.46 2.67 17.84
C PHE A 333 23.61 2.00 17.09
N GLY A 334 24.80 2.58 17.21
CA GLY A 334 26.11 2.02 16.84
C GLY A 334 27.09 2.24 17.99
#